data_AF-A0A7S6M2Y5-F1
#
_entry.id   AF-A0A7S6M2Y5-F1
#
_cell.length_a   1.000
_cell.length_b   1.000
_cell.length_c   1.000
_cell.angle_alpha   90.00
_cell.angle_beta   90.00
_cell.angle_gamma   90.00
#
_symmetry.space_group_name_H-M   'P 1'
#
loop_
_entity.id
_entity.type
_entity.pdbx_description
1 polymer ?
#
loop_
_entity_poly.entity_id
_entity_poly.type
_entity_poly.pdbx_seq_one_letter_code
_entity_poly.pdbx_strand_id
1 'polypeptide(L)'
;MNPGTEAVLESKAATPVVTLDRESAHREAHRTILHRTYGPLRRALAGRWIKSEVGKKFELLLDSDGGFQMNCYDSGVHLAGRYRIDPSTEGDRLVLTSPNGDAEFLRIVEVDIWRLTLDPAGEGELLELTRANAPGISPRR
;
A
#
# COMPACT_ATOMS: atom_id res chain seq x y z
N MET A 1 48.47 -8.92 59.55
CA MET A 1 47.57 -10.06 59.30
C MET A 1 46.44 -9.58 58.38
N ASN A 2 46.43 -10.08 57.13
CA ASN A 2 45.26 -10.45 56.31
C ASN A 2 44.20 -9.37 55.89
N PRO A 3 43.49 -9.59 54.75
CA PRO A 3 43.77 -8.91 53.48
C PRO A 3 42.50 -8.39 52.74
N GLY A 4 42.66 -7.80 51.54
CA GLY A 4 41.64 -7.71 50.46
C GLY A 4 40.44 -6.80 50.74
N THR A 5 40.04 -5.90 49.84
CA THR A 5 39.42 -6.26 48.56
C THR A 5 39.24 -4.98 47.74
N GLU A 6 39.72 -5.00 46.50
CA GLU A 6 39.43 -3.99 45.48
C GLU A 6 37.93 -3.98 45.16
N ALA A 7 37.27 -2.83 45.34
CA ALA A 7 35.95 -2.62 44.76
C ALA A 7 36.14 -1.98 43.37
N VAL A 8 36.12 -2.84 42.37
CA VAL A 8 35.99 -2.50 40.95
C VAL A 8 34.69 -1.72 40.77
N LEU A 9 34.79 -0.41 40.54
CA LEU A 9 33.65 0.40 40.08
C LEU A 9 33.39 0.05 38.60
N GLU A 10 32.44 -0.86 38.39
CA GLU A 10 31.87 -1.15 37.09
C GLU A 10 31.35 0.13 36.44
N SER A 11 31.99 0.56 35.37
CA SER A 11 31.43 1.55 34.45
C SER A 11 30.21 0.94 33.78
N LYS A 12 29.02 1.23 34.31
CA LYS A 12 27.77 1.00 33.59
C LYS A 12 27.76 1.90 32.36
N ALA A 13 28.02 1.31 31.19
CA ALA A 13 27.76 1.94 29.91
C ALA A 13 26.29 2.39 29.89
N ALA A 14 26.08 3.71 29.86
CA ALA A 14 24.77 4.29 29.73
C ALA A 14 24.21 3.92 28.36
N THR A 15 23.18 3.07 28.35
CA THR A 15 22.38 2.82 27.14
C THR A 15 21.85 4.17 26.65
N PRO A 16 22.15 4.62 25.41
CA PRO A 16 21.60 5.85 24.92
C PRO A 16 20.08 5.68 24.81
N VAL A 17 19.35 6.37 25.69
CA VAL A 17 17.90 6.51 25.59
C VAL A 17 17.66 7.37 24.35
N VAL A 18 17.26 6.73 23.25
CA VAL A 18 16.83 7.43 22.05
C VAL A 18 15.48 8.08 22.37
N THR A 19 15.52 9.33 22.82
CA THR A 19 14.33 10.16 23.00
C THR A 19 13.85 10.59 21.61
N LEU A 20 13.03 9.73 20.98
CA LEU A 20 12.23 10.15 19.84
C LEU A 20 11.35 11.31 20.30
N ASP A 21 11.45 12.46 19.61
CA ASP A 21 10.58 13.59 19.89
C ASP A 21 9.11 13.17 19.75
N ARG A 22 8.23 13.84 20.47
CA ARG A 22 6.82 13.44 20.59
C ARG A 22 6.10 13.40 19.23
N GLU A 23 6.53 14.21 18.28
CA GLU A 23 5.97 14.25 16.92
C GLU A 23 6.46 13.06 16.08
N SER A 24 7.75 12.73 16.13
CA SER A 24 8.31 11.54 15.50
C SER A 24 7.77 10.25 16.11
N ALA A 25 7.61 10.19 17.44
CA ALA A 25 7.00 9.05 18.13
C ALA A 25 5.52 8.88 17.74
N HIS A 26 4.78 9.99 17.60
CA HIS A 26 3.40 9.96 17.13
C HIS A 26 3.30 9.54 15.65
N ARG A 27 4.18 10.07 14.78
CA ARG A 27 4.28 9.66 13.38
C ARG A 27 4.63 8.19 13.25
N GLU A 28 5.53 7.67 14.07
CA GLU A 28 5.95 6.27 14.05
C GLU A 28 4.84 5.35 14.59
N ALA A 29 4.15 5.75 15.66
CA ALA A 29 2.99 5.02 16.18
C ALA A 29 1.85 5.00 15.17
N HIS A 30 1.57 6.13 14.51
CA HIS A 30 0.56 6.23 13.45
C HIS A 30 0.94 5.40 12.23
N ARG A 31 2.21 5.43 11.80
CA ARG A 31 2.76 4.57 10.74
C ARG A 31 2.62 3.09 11.08
N THR A 32 2.85 2.73 12.34
CA THR A 32 2.73 1.35 12.85
C THR A 32 1.28 0.88 12.88
N ILE A 33 0.34 1.74 13.33
CA ILE A 33 -1.09 1.44 13.34
C ILE A 33 -1.59 1.29 11.90
N LEU A 34 -1.25 2.21 11.01
CA LEU A 34 -1.59 2.12 9.59
C LEU A 34 -1.00 0.85 8.94
N HIS A 35 0.24 0.46 9.27
CA HIS A 35 0.84 -0.78 8.77
C HIS A 35 0.12 -2.04 9.28
N ARG A 36 -0.39 -2.04 10.51
CA ARG A 36 -1.12 -3.19 11.06
C ARG A 36 -2.54 -3.30 10.50
N THR A 37 -3.24 -2.17 10.37
CA THR A 37 -4.62 -2.13 9.89
C THR A 37 -4.69 -2.29 8.37
N TYR A 38 -3.80 -1.63 7.63
CA TYR A 38 -3.80 -1.63 6.16
C TYR A 38 -2.73 -2.50 5.51
N GLY A 39 -1.81 -3.08 6.29
CA GLY A 39 -0.85 -4.05 5.78
C GLY A 39 -1.53 -5.25 5.09
N PRO A 40 -2.59 -5.86 5.67
CA PRO A 40 -3.37 -6.89 5.00
C PRO A 40 -3.95 -6.42 3.65
N LEU A 41 -4.55 -5.22 3.61
CA LEU A 41 -5.15 -4.68 2.39
C LEU A 41 -4.09 -4.34 1.32
N ARG A 42 -2.95 -3.74 1.71
CA ARG A 42 -1.82 -3.52 0.79
C ARG A 42 -1.31 -4.83 0.20
N ARG A 43 -1.20 -5.89 1.00
CA ARG A 43 -0.80 -7.22 0.51
C ARG A 43 -1.84 -7.84 -0.41
N ALA A 44 -3.13 -7.65 -0.14
CA ALA A 44 -4.21 -8.12 -1.02
C ALA A 44 -4.16 -7.41 -2.38
N LEU A 45 -3.97 -6.09 -2.36
CA LEU A 45 -3.85 -5.23 -3.55
C LEU A 45 -2.55 -5.46 -4.32
N ALA A 46 -1.46 -5.84 -3.67
CA ALA A 46 -0.17 -6.00 -4.32
C ALA A 46 -0.23 -7.06 -5.43
N GLY A 47 0.31 -6.74 -6.60
CA GLY A 47 0.35 -7.62 -7.75
C GLY A 47 -0.13 -6.95 -9.03
N ARG A 48 -0.20 -7.77 -10.09
CA ARG A 48 -0.55 -7.33 -11.44
C ARG A 48 -2.01 -7.65 -11.72
N TRP A 49 -2.77 -6.60 -12.00
CA TRP A 49 -4.21 -6.61 -12.27
C TRP A 49 -4.45 -6.21 -13.72
N ILE A 50 -5.36 -6.89 -14.40
CA ILE A 50 -5.60 -6.75 -15.84
C ILE A 50 -7.09 -6.65 -16.09
N LYS A 51 -7.48 -5.75 -16.99
CA LYS A 51 -8.76 -5.77 -17.68
C LYS A 51 -8.50 -5.94 -19.18
N SER A 52 -9.07 -6.99 -19.75
CA SER A 52 -8.96 -7.31 -21.17
C SER A 52 -10.36 -7.35 -21.75
N GLU A 53 -10.64 -6.42 -22.65
CA GLU A 53 -11.84 -6.42 -23.48
C GLU A 53 -11.42 -6.62 -24.94
N VAL A 54 -12.39 -6.86 -25.83
CA VAL A 54 -12.08 -7.05 -27.26
C VAL A 54 -11.36 -5.81 -27.80
N GLY A 55 -10.09 -5.97 -28.16
CA GLY A 55 -9.25 -4.90 -28.70
C GLY A 55 -8.70 -3.90 -27.68
N LYS A 56 -9.00 -4.05 -26.38
CA LYS A 56 -8.50 -3.16 -25.32
C LYS A 56 -7.83 -3.96 -24.21
N LYS A 57 -6.69 -3.46 -23.74
CA LYS A 57 -5.99 -4.06 -22.60
C LYS A 57 -5.51 -2.96 -21.67
N PHE A 58 -5.86 -3.13 -20.40
CA PHE A 58 -5.46 -2.29 -19.29
C PHE A 58 -4.74 -3.14 -18.26
N GLU A 59 -3.66 -2.61 -17.69
CA GLU A 59 -2.90 -3.26 -16.62
C GLU A 59 -2.58 -2.26 -15.51
N LEU A 60 -2.81 -2.69 -14.27
CA LEU A 60 -2.46 -1.96 -13.05
C LEU A 60 -1.56 -2.86 -12.20
N LEU A 61 -0.33 -2.42 -11.97
CA LEU A 61 0.60 -3.02 -11.04
C LEU A 61 0.60 -2.21 -9.75
N LEU A 62 0.40 -2.88 -8.61
CA LEU A 62 0.55 -2.29 -7.29
C LEU A 62 1.65 -3.06 -6.55
N ASP A 63 2.66 -2.37 -6.03
CA ASP A 63 3.69 -3.00 -5.19
C ASP A 63 3.27 -2.98 -3.72
N SER A 64 3.91 -3.78 -2.86
CA SER A 64 3.62 -3.76 -1.41
C SER A 64 4.08 -2.47 -0.71
N ASP A 65 5.00 -1.73 -1.33
CA ASP A 65 5.73 -0.61 -0.75
C ASP A 65 5.09 0.75 -1.09
N GLY A 66 3.95 0.75 -1.79
CA GLY A 66 3.18 1.94 -2.17
C GLY A 66 3.56 2.59 -3.51
N GLY A 67 4.12 1.86 -4.46
CA GLY A 67 4.31 2.24 -5.86
C GLY A 67 3.26 1.61 -6.78
N PHE A 68 2.93 2.29 -7.87
CA PHE A 68 2.04 1.78 -8.89
C PHE A 68 2.58 2.00 -10.30
N GLN A 69 2.12 1.18 -11.24
CA GLN A 69 2.24 1.40 -12.67
C GLN A 69 0.91 1.09 -13.34
N MET A 70 0.53 1.89 -14.34
CA MET A 70 -0.70 1.77 -15.10
C MET A 70 -0.37 1.83 -16.58
N ASN A 71 -0.83 0.84 -17.33
CA ASN A 71 -0.58 0.70 -18.77
C ASN A 71 -1.93 0.51 -19.49
N CYS A 72 -2.28 1.46 -20.35
CA CYS A 72 -3.37 1.33 -21.32
C CYS A 72 -2.77 1.04 -22.69
N TYR A 73 -2.81 -0.21 -23.13
CA TYR A 73 -2.09 -0.65 -24.33
C TYR A 73 -2.74 -0.15 -25.63
N ASP A 74 -4.03 0.13 -25.59
CA ASP A 74 -4.82 0.66 -26.70
C ASP A 74 -4.50 2.14 -26.99
N SER A 75 -4.32 2.95 -25.95
CA SER A 75 -4.00 4.38 -26.08
C SER A 75 -2.49 4.68 -26.01
N GLY A 76 -1.66 3.71 -25.63
CA GLY A 76 -0.22 3.89 -25.39
C GLY A 76 0.09 4.72 -24.14
N VAL A 77 -0.90 4.90 -23.24
CA VAL A 77 -0.74 5.65 -22.00
C VAL A 77 -0.03 4.80 -20.96
N HIS A 78 1.05 5.37 -20.40
CA HIS A 78 1.83 4.79 -19.32
C HIS A 78 1.95 5.78 -18.17
N LEU A 79 1.45 5.43 -16.99
CA LEU A 79 1.58 6.22 -15.78
C LEU A 79 2.24 5.38 -14.68
N ALA A 80 3.13 5.99 -13.92
CA ALA A 80 3.76 5.34 -12.77
C ALA A 80 3.94 6.35 -11.66
N GLY A 81 3.82 5.92 -10.41
CA GLY A 81 3.89 6.84 -9.28
C GLY A 81 3.77 6.12 -7.95
N ARG A 82 3.20 6.81 -6.97
CA ARG A 82 3.01 6.29 -5.62
C ARG A 82 1.53 6.14 -5.32
N TYR A 83 1.17 5.11 -4.57
CA TYR A 83 -0.18 4.95 -4.06
C TYR A 83 -0.21 4.87 -2.53
N ARG A 84 -1.30 5.37 -1.98
CA ARG A 84 -1.67 5.18 -0.57
C ARG A 84 -3.11 4.71 -0.48
N ILE A 85 -3.41 4.09 0.66
CA ILE A 85 -4.78 3.78 1.04
C ILE A 85 -5.23 4.89 1.97
N ASP A 86 -6.34 5.53 1.63
CA ASP A 86 -7.00 6.53 2.45
C ASP A 86 -8.25 5.94 3.10
N PRO A 87 -8.33 5.89 4.44
CA PRO A 87 -9.53 5.47 5.13
C PRO A 87 -10.69 6.41 4.80
N SER A 88 -11.88 5.85 4.55
CA SER A 88 -13.11 6.65 4.50
C SER A 88 -14.29 5.87 5.09
N THR A 89 -15.28 6.60 5.60
CA THR A 89 -16.54 6.06 6.11
C THR A 89 -17.37 5.36 5.03
N GLU A 90 -17.10 5.67 3.76
CA GLU A 90 -17.81 5.12 2.59
C GLU A 90 -17.05 3.95 1.92
N GLY A 91 -15.93 3.52 2.51
CA GLY A 91 -15.04 2.50 1.98
C GLY A 91 -13.64 3.04 1.69
N ASP A 92 -12.63 2.19 1.88
CA ASP A 92 -11.23 2.56 1.68
C ASP A 92 -10.96 3.02 0.24
N ARG A 93 -10.13 4.06 0.08
CA ARG A 93 -9.81 4.65 -1.22
C ARG A 93 -8.36 4.39 -1.58
N LEU A 94 -8.12 3.97 -2.81
CA LEU A 94 -6.82 3.95 -3.43
C LEU A 94 -6.55 5.33 -4.03
N VAL A 95 -5.52 6.00 -3.53
CA VAL A 95 -5.08 7.31 -4.03
C VAL A 95 -3.81 7.10 -4.84
N LEU A 96 -3.88 7.32 -6.15
CA LEU A 96 -2.76 7.21 -7.08
C LEU A 96 -2.18 8.60 -7.32
N THR A 97 -0.93 8.83 -6.93
CA THR A 97 -0.24 10.11 -7.10
C THR A 97 0.83 9.99 -8.18
N SER A 98 0.66 10.75 -9.26
CA SER A 98 1.61 10.84 -10.36
C SER A 98 2.90 11.57 -9.93
N PRO A 99 4.00 11.47 -10.69
CA PRO A 99 5.24 12.20 -10.38
C PRO A 99 5.07 13.71 -10.43
N ASN A 100 4.05 14.20 -11.17
CA ASN A 100 3.74 15.62 -11.30
C ASN A 100 2.90 16.15 -10.13
N GLY A 101 2.46 15.28 -9.21
CA GLY A 101 1.65 15.62 -8.05
C GLY A 101 0.15 15.50 -8.28
N ASP A 102 -0.30 15.15 -9.49
CA ASP A 102 -1.71 14.87 -9.77
C ASP A 102 -2.15 13.62 -9.00
N ALA A 103 -3.34 13.67 -8.39
CA ALA A 103 -3.87 12.58 -7.59
C ALA A 103 -5.22 12.11 -8.13
N GLU A 104 -5.31 10.81 -8.38
CA GLU A 104 -6.54 10.11 -8.76
C GLU A 104 -7.09 9.31 -7.59
N PHE A 105 -8.41 9.30 -7.44
CA PHE A 105 -9.11 8.67 -6.32
C PHE A 105 -10.01 7.55 -6.82
N LEU A 106 -9.72 6.33 -6.38
CA LEU A 106 -10.47 5.13 -6.74
C LEU A 106 -11.00 4.49 -5.46
N ARG A 107 -12.32 4.38 -5.31
CA ARG A 107 -12.89 3.68 -4.16
C ARG A 107 -12.71 2.17 -4.35
N ILE A 108 -12.22 1.50 -3.31
CA ILE A 108 -12.10 0.04 -3.31
C ILE A 108 -13.47 -0.53 -2.98
N VAL A 109 -14.11 -1.16 -3.96
CA VAL A 109 -15.42 -1.79 -3.80
C VAL A 109 -15.24 -3.22 -3.27
N GLU A 110 -14.34 -3.96 -3.90
CA GLU A 110 -14.03 -5.35 -3.53
C GLU A 110 -12.58 -5.66 -3.89
N VAL A 111 -11.93 -6.44 -3.03
CA VAL A 111 -10.65 -7.07 -3.35
C VAL A 111 -10.62 -8.47 -2.76
N ASP A 112 -10.39 -9.46 -3.62
CA ASP A 112 -10.13 -10.83 -3.25
C ASP A 112 -8.81 -11.32 -3.86
N ILE A 113 -8.52 -12.62 -3.76
CA ILE A 113 -7.28 -13.19 -4.27
C ILE A 113 -7.12 -13.07 -5.80
N TRP A 114 -8.22 -12.94 -6.55
CA TRP A 114 -8.25 -12.93 -8.01
C TRP A 114 -8.90 -11.70 -8.62
N ARG A 115 -9.73 -10.97 -7.88
CA ARG A 115 -10.55 -9.87 -8.39
C ARG A 115 -10.31 -8.60 -7.59
N LEU A 116 -10.31 -7.49 -8.31
CA LEU A 116 -10.25 -6.14 -7.76
C LEU A 116 -11.29 -5.31 -8.49
N THR A 117 -12.24 -4.78 -7.73
CA THR A 117 -13.29 -3.90 -8.25
C THR A 117 -13.07 -2.52 -7.67
N LEU A 118 -12.85 -1.56 -8.55
CA LEU A 118 -12.64 -0.16 -8.23
C LEU A 118 -13.80 0.68 -8.77
N ASP A 119 -14.13 1.76 -8.09
CA ASP A 119 -15.12 2.73 -8.52
C ASP A 119 -14.42 4.09 -8.71
N PRO A 120 -14.09 4.47 -9.96
CA PRO A 120 -13.56 5.78 -10.28
C PRO A 120 -14.61 6.85 -9.99
N ALA A 121 -14.22 7.88 -9.24
CA ALA A 121 -15.05 9.06 -8.98
C ALA A 121 -16.41 8.84 -8.28
N GLY A 122 -16.77 7.61 -7.87
CA GLY A 122 -18.08 7.34 -7.27
C GLY A 122 -19.22 7.42 -8.28
N GLU A 123 -18.91 7.36 -9.57
CA GLU A 123 -19.83 7.61 -10.68
C GLU A 123 -20.60 6.36 -11.10
N GLY A 124 -20.28 5.19 -10.52
CA GLY A 124 -21.02 3.95 -10.69
C GLY A 124 -20.57 3.07 -11.86
N GLU A 125 -19.61 3.54 -12.69
CA GLU A 125 -18.95 2.69 -13.68
C GLU A 125 -17.79 1.92 -13.02
N LEU A 126 -18.03 0.65 -12.70
CA LEU A 126 -17.05 -0.16 -12.00
C LEU A 126 -15.90 -0.61 -12.91
N LEU A 127 -14.68 -0.38 -12.45
CA LEU A 127 -13.46 -0.94 -13.04
C LEU A 127 -13.18 -2.30 -12.41
N GLU A 128 -13.59 -3.35 -13.11
CA GLU A 128 -13.31 -4.73 -12.74
C GLU A 128 -11.97 -5.20 -13.32
N LEU A 129 -11.07 -5.64 -12.45
CA LEU A 129 -9.75 -6.13 -12.78
C LEU A 129 -9.58 -7.56 -12.28
N THR A 130 -8.89 -8.38 -13.08
CA THR A 130 -8.54 -9.76 -12.72
C THR A 130 -7.03 -9.87 -12.54
N ARG A 131 -6.58 -10.63 -11.55
CA ARG A 131 -5.14 -10.86 -11.36
C ARG A 131 -4.56 -11.57 -12.57
N ALA A 132 -3.39 -11.14 -13.03
CA ALA A 132 -2.80 -11.61 -14.28
C ALA A 132 -2.55 -13.13 -14.37
N ASN A 133 -2.36 -13.77 -13.22
CA ASN A 133 -2.12 -15.20 -13.11
C ASN A 133 -3.35 -15.97 -12.61
N ALA A 134 -4.53 -15.34 -12.65
CA ALA A 134 -5.76 -16.00 -12.26
C ALA A 134 -6.01 -17.21 -13.18
N PRO A 135 -6.40 -18.38 -12.62
CA PRO A 135 -6.96 -19.46 -13.43
C PRO A 135 -8.17 -18.91 -14.19
N GLY A 136 -8.51 -19.42 -15.39
CA GLY A 136 -9.48 -18.81 -16.33
C GLY A 136 -10.82 -18.35 -15.72
N ILE A 137 -10.82 -17.18 -15.08
CA ILE A 137 -11.96 -16.54 -14.46
C ILE A 137 -12.62 -15.71 -15.54
N SER A 138 -13.81 -16.14 -15.94
CA SER A 138 -14.68 -15.31 -16.76
C SER A 138 -15.18 -14.11 -15.95
N PRO A 139 -15.28 -12.91 -16.55
CA PRO A 139 -15.99 -11.78 -15.94
C PRO A 139 -17.42 -12.21 -15.58
N ARG A 140 -17.95 -11.75 -14.44
CA ARG A 140 -19.38 -11.99 -14.14
C ARG A 140 -20.19 -11.11 -15.09
N ARG A 141 -21.13 -11.73 -15.82
CA ARG A 141 -22.12 -11.01 -16.64
C ARG A 141 -23.14 -10.30 -15.77
#